data_AF-A0A7X5ZU82-F1
#
_entry.id   AF-A0A7X5ZU82-F1
#
_cell.length_a   1.000
_cell.length_b   1.000
_cell.length_c   1.000
_cell.angle_alpha   90.00
_cell.angle_beta   90.00
_cell.angle_gamma   90.00
#
_symmetry.space_group_name_H-M   'P 1'
#
loop_
_entity.id
_entity.type
_entity.pdbx_description
1 polymer ?
#
loop_
_entity_poly.entity_id
_entity_poly.type
_entity_poly.pdbx_seq_one_letter_code
_entity_poly.pdbx_strand_id
1 'polypeptide(L)'
;MTDRALLAQLDGYGLTFAEIHYYRPDAPSLLQLFVWQEYDLAPDFPVLLGFLDHWRREIEAALHSVRIAHERLIRPAEWRAVDGVLSIR
;
A
#
# COMPACT_ATOMS: atom_id res chain seq x y z
N MET A 1 -4.60 0.36 26.48
CA MET A 1 -3.94 1.03 25.34
C MET A 1 -4.81 0.74 24.12
N THR A 2 -5.48 1.75 23.58
CA THR A 2 -6.34 1.58 22.40
C THR A 2 -5.45 1.41 21.18
N ASP A 3 -5.68 0.35 20.41
CA ASP A 3 -4.90 0.08 19.20
C ASP A 3 -5.24 1.14 18.13
N ARG A 4 -4.23 1.91 17.70
CA ARG A 4 -4.38 3.00 16.72
C ARG A 4 -4.78 2.46 15.34
N ALA A 5 -4.33 1.25 15.00
CA ALA A 5 -4.73 0.57 13.77
C ALA A 5 -6.22 0.22 13.79
N LEU A 6 -6.70 -0.27 14.94
CA LEU A 6 -8.13 -0.56 15.14
C LEU A 6 -8.98 0.70 15.03
N LEU A 7 -8.53 1.83 15.58
CA LEU A 7 -9.26 3.10 15.47
C LEU A 7 -9.37 3.57 14.01
N ALA A 8 -8.27 3.56 13.25
CA ALA A 8 -8.30 3.91 11.83
C ALA A 8 -9.24 2.99 11.03
N GLN A 9 -9.22 1.69 11.34
CA GLN A 9 -10.14 0.71 10.79
C GLN A 9 -11.62 1.02 11.09
N LEU A 10 -11.94 1.39 12.33
CA LEU A 10 -13.30 1.79 12.71
C LEU A 10 -13.74 3.08 12.02
N ASP A 11 -12.81 3.97 11.70
CA ASP A 11 -13.06 5.20 10.93
C ASP A 11 -13.16 4.94 9.40
N GLY A 12 -13.11 3.68 8.97
CA GLY A 12 -13.30 3.26 7.58
C GLY A 12 -12.02 3.13 6.76
N TYR A 13 -10.84 3.33 7.36
CA TYR A 13 -9.57 3.14 6.68
C TYR A 13 -9.24 1.65 6.52
N GLY A 14 -8.81 1.28 5.32
CA GLY A 14 -8.26 -0.05 5.03
C GLY A 14 -6.75 0.00 4.91
N LEU A 15 -6.07 -1.06 5.35
CA LEU A 15 -4.65 -1.22 5.05
C LEU A 15 -4.49 -1.31 3.53
N THR A 16 -3.78 -0.34 2.96
CA THR A 16 -3.58 -0.20 1.52
C THR A 16 -2.13 -0.45 1.18
N PHE A 17 -1.91 -1.27 0.17
CA PHE A 17 -0.59 -1.60 -0.37
C PHE A 17 -0.47 -1.03 -1.78
N ALA A 18 0.66 -0.37 -2.07
CA ALA A 18 0.95 0.15 -3.40
C ALA A 18 2.37 -0.21 -3.85
N GLU A 19 2.47 -0.77 -5.05
CA GLU A 19 3.72 -0.98 -5.77
C GLU A 19 3.95 0.21 -6.71
N ILE A 20 4.95 1.02 -6.40
CA ILE A 20 5.30 2.23 -7.13
C ILE A 20 6.54 1.94 -7.95
N HIS A 21 6.38 1.84 -9.27
CA HIS A 21 7.47 1.64 -10.21
C HIS A 21 7.95 2.98 -10.73
N TYR A 22 9.26 3.19 -10.77
CA TYR A 22 9.86 4.44 -11.21
C TYR A 22 11.21 4.24 -11.89
N TYR A 23 11.63 5.21 -12.68
CA TYR A 23 12.95 5.28 -13.30
C TYR A 23 13.86 6.23 -12.53
N ARG A 24 15.10 5.80 -12.34
CA ARG A 24 16.13 6.67 -11.75
C ARG A 24 16.61 7.70 -12.78
N PRO A 25 16.91 8.94 -12.37
CA PRO A 25 17.40 9.98 -13.29
C PRO A 25 18.75 9.64 -13.90
N ASP A 26 19.63 9.02 -13.11
CA ASP A 26 20.99 8.62 -13.50
C ASP A 26 21.03 7.28 -14.24
N ALA A 27 19.94 6.52 -14.24
CA ALA A 27 19.83 5.24 -14.94
C ALA A 27 18.40 5.02 -15.49
N PRO A 28 18.01 5.71 -16.58
CA PRO A 28 16.63 5.68 -17.09
C PRO A 28 16.19 4.32 -17.66
N SER A 29 17.13 3.41 -17.94
CA SER A 29 16.84 2.04 -18.37
C SER A 29 16.52 1.10 -17.20
N LEU A 30 16.79 1.52 -15.95
CA LEU A 30 16.54 0.72 -14.76
C LEU A 30 15.18 1.08 -14.16
N LEU A 31 14.25 0.14 -14.19
CA LEU A 31 12.99 0.23 -13.47
C LEU A 31 13.17 -0.26 -12.03
N GLN A 32 12.85 0.59 -11.06
CA GLN A 32 12.86 0.24 -9.64
C GLN A 32 11.45 0.12 -9.09
N LEU A 33 11.30 -0.65 -8.00
CA LEU A 33 10.08 -0.83 -7.25
C LEU A 33 10.25 -0.24 -5.84
N PHE A 34 9.34 0.65 -5.46
CA PHE A 34 9.13 1.10 -4.09
C PHE A 34 7.80 0.54 -3.58
N VAL A 35 7.85 -0.14 -2.45
CA VAL A 35 6.66 -0.71 -1.80
C VAL A 35 6.20 0.25 -0.71
N TRP A 36 4.96 0.69 -0.83
CA TRP A 36 4.31 1.59 0.11
C TRP A 36 3.13 0.89 0.78
N GLN A 37 3.00 1.06 2.10
CA GLN A 37 1.91 0.48 2.87
C GLN A 37 1.47 1.46 3.96
N GLU A 38 0.19 1.84 3.94
CA GLU A 38 -0.41 2.69 4.96
C GLU A 38 -1.93 2.49 5.00
N TYR A 39 -2.57 2.98 6.07
CA TYR A 39 -4.03 3.08 6.12
C TYR A 39 -4.54 4.15 5.17
N ASP A 40 -5.50 3.80 4.31
CA ASP A 40 -6.09 4.73 3.33
C ASP A 40 -7.60 4.49 3.14
N LEU A 41 -8.28 5.48 2.54
CA LEU A 41 -9.72 5.45 2.29
C LEU A 41 -9.98 5.06 0.83
N ALA A 42 -10.34 3.79 0.59
CA ALA A 42 -10.79 3.35 -0.73
C ALA A 42 -12.21 3.88 -1.03
N PRO A 43 -12.55 4.20 -2.29
CA PRO A 43 -11.73 4.08 -3.51
C PRO A 43 -10.89 5.33 -3.84
N ASP A 44 -10.91 6.36 -2.99
CA ASP A 44 -10.33 7.67 -3.32
C ASP A 44 -8.82 7.76 -3.04
N PHE A 45 -8.32 6.93 -2.12
CA PHE A 45 -6.90 6.82 -1.73
C PHE A 45 -6.20 8.16 -1.46
N PRO A 46 -6.78 9.06 -0.64
CA PRO A 46 -6.23 10.39 -0.41
C PRO A 46 -4.80 10.38 0.15
N VAL A 47 -4.42 9.38 0.95
CA VAL A 47 -3.08 9.32 1.55
C VAL A 47 -2.05 8.93 0.49
N LEU A 48 -2.32 7.91 -0.32
CA LEU A 48 -1.48 7.51 -1.44
C LEU A 48 -1.32 8.63 -2.47
N LEU A 49 -2.41 9.30 -2.83
CA LEU A 49 -2.35 10.42 -3.78
C LEU A 49 -1.49 11.57 -3.25
N GLY A 50 -1.63 11.93 -1.96
CA GLY A 50 -0.78 12.91 -1.32
C GLY A 50 0.71 12.50 -1.32
N PHE A 51 1.00 11.22 -1.11
CA PHE A 51 2.36 10.69 -1.22
C PHE A 51 2.91 10.78 -2.64
N LEU A 52 2.12 10.44 -3.67
CA LEU A 52 2.54 10.55 -5.06
C LEU A 52 2.76 12.00 -5.52
N ASP A 53 1.97 12.94 -5.00
CA ASP A 53 2.18 14.37 -5.25
C ASP A 53 3.45 14.88 -4.57
N HIS A 54 3.73 14.43 -3.35
CA HIS A 54 5.00 14.70 -2.70
C HIS A 54 6.18 14.10 -3.50
N TRP A 55 6.05 12.86 -3.97
CA TRP A 55 7.06 12.20 -4.81
C TRP A 55 7.36 13.05 -6.05
N ARG A 56 6.34 13.47 -6.80
CA ARG A 56 6.53 14.29 -8.00
C ARG A 56 7.22 15.63 -7.74
N ARG A 57 7.03 16.20 -6.55
CA ARG A 57 7.60 17.49 -6.17
C ARG A 57 9.03 17.40 -5.66
N GLU A 58 9.33 16.39 -4.85
CA GLU A 58 10.58 16.32 -4.08
C GLU A 58 11.54 15.23 -4.58
N ILE A 59 11.03 14.20 -5.25
CA ILE A 59 11.82 13.07 -5.73
C ILE A 59 12.00 13.25 -7.23
N GLU A 60 13.22 13.55 -7.66
CA GLU A 60 13.58 13.76 -9.09
C GLU A 60 13.41 12.51 -9.96
N ALA A 61 12.76 11.44 -9.49
CA ALA A 61 12.61 10.16 -10.17
C ALA A 61 11.25 10.04 -10.88
N ALA A 62 11.27 9.66 -12.17
CA ALA A 62 10.08 9.59 -13.00
C ALA A 62 9.21 8.38 -12.67
N LEU A 63 7.96 8.61 -12.26
CA LEU A 63 6.98 7.54 -12.02
C LEU A 63 6.62 6.83 -13.33
N HIS A 64 6.65 5.50 -13.32
CA HIS A 64 6.24 4.66 -14.44
C HIS A 64 4.82 4.12 -14.24
N SER A 65 4.56 3.44 -13.13
CA SER A 65 3.26 2.84 -12.84
C SER A 65 3.03 2.65 -11.35
N VAL A 66 1.78 2.76 -10.91
CA VAL A 66 1.36 2.46 -9.54
C VAL A 66 0.32 1.36 -9.58
N ARG A 67 0.56 0.26 -8.85
CA ARG A 67 -0.40 -0.83 -8.69
C ARG A 67 -0.88 -0.86 -7.25
N ILE A 68 -2.19 -0.74 -7.06
CA ILE A 68 -2.81 -0.70 -5.74
C ILE A 68 -3.42 -2.07 -5.46
N ALA A 69 -3.04 -2.67 -4.34
CA ALA A 69 -3.78 -3.76 -3.71
C ALA A 69 -4.40 -3.20 -2.44
N HIS A 70 -5.73 -3.12 -2.41
CA HIS A 70 -6.46 -2.71 -1.22
C HIS A 70 -7.46 -3.80 -0.86
N GLU A 71 -7.59 -4.09 0.43
CA GLU A 71 -8.68 -4.93 0.91
C GLU A 71 -9.92 -4.04 1.10
N ARG A 72 -10.91 -4.20 0.20
CA ARG A 72 -12.12 -3.36 0.17
C ARG A 72 -13.06 -3.54 1.37
N LEU A 73 -12.75 -4.47 2.27
CA LEU A 73 -13.61 -4.84 3.37
C LEU A 73 -12.74 -5.18 4.57
N ILE A 74 -12.87 -4.44 5.65
CA ILE A 74 -12.52 -4.94 6.98
C ILE A 74 -13.42 -6.14 7.20
N ARG A 75 -12.89 -7.33 6.94
CA ARG A 75 -13.52 -8.56 7.41
C ARG A 75 -13.08 -8.72 8.86
N PRO A 76 -13.95 -9.16 9.77
CA PRO A 76 -13.50 -9.69 11.04
C PRO A 76 -12.34 -10.66 10.77
N ALA A 77 -11.36 -10.76 11.68
CA ALA A 77 -10.36 -11.80 11.59
C ALA A 77 -11.07 -13.16 11.51
N GLU A 78 -11.19 -13.71 10.30
CA GLU A 78 -11.90 -14.97 10.08
C GLU A 78 -10.99 -16.07 10.59
N TRP A 79 -11.39 -16.70 11.69
CA TRP A 79 -10.72 -17.87 12.20
C TRP A 79 -11.00 -19.03 11.24
N ARG A 80 -10.06 -19.30 10.34
CA ARG A 80 -10.17 -20.43 9.44
C ARG A 80 -9.52 -21.65 10.10
N ALA A 81 -10.35 -22.57 10.60
CA ALA A 81 -9.88 -23.90 10.96
C ALA A 81 -9.27 -24.54 9.71
N VAL A 82 -7.98 -24.85 9.77
CA VAL A 82 -7.27 -25.57 8.72
C VAL A 82 -6.75 -26.87 9.30
N ASP A 83 -6.88 -27.96 8.55
CA ASP A 83 -6.40 -29.28 8.97
C ASP A 83 -4.87 -29.37 9.04
N GLY A 84 -4.17 -28.38 8.47
CA GLY A 84 -2.72 -28.22 8.57
C GLY A 84 -2.22 -27.06 7.68
N VAL A 85 -1.10 -26.46 8.06
CA VAL A 85 -0.39 -25.44 7.25
C VAL A 85 0.89 -26.08 6.72
N LEU A 86 1.01 -26.22 5.39
CA LEU A 86 2.24 -26.62 4.74
C LEU A 86 2.99 -25.37 4.27
N SER A 87 4.15 -25.12 4.86
CA SER A 87 5.10 -24.10 4.37
C SER A 87 6.11 -24.76 3.46
N ILE A 88 6.14 -24.36 2.20
CA ILE A 88 7.18 -24.76 1.25
C ILE A 88 8.29 -23.71 1.34
N ARG A 89 9.49 -24.16 1.72
CA ARG A 89 10.74 -23.38 1.67
C ARG A 89 11.54 -23.77 0.45
#